data_AF-A0A7C5WWA0-F1
#
_entry.id   AF-A0A7C5WWA0-F1
#
_cell.length_a   1.000
_cell.length_b   1.000
_cell.length_c   1.000
_cell.angle_alpha   90.00
_cell.angle_beta   90.00
_cell.angle_gamma   90.00
#
_symmetry.space_group_name_H-M   'P 1'
#
loop_
_entity.id
_entity.type
_entity.pdbx_description
1 polymer ?
#
loop_
_entity_poly.entity_id
_entity_poly.type
_entity_poly.pdbx_seq_one_letter_code
_entity_poly.pdbx_strand_id
1 'polypeptide(L)' 'MTRKDCEICENHRARWLVEIRDNVSGKIFRAKVCGICKWKLWPSPRKIKNKEVIKVIDKVRGGKKPLLQPRIVGKRRKHQ' A
#
# COMPACT_ATOMS: atom_id res chain seq x y z
N MET A 1 -11.07 -17.77 -10.49
CA MET A 1 -10.00 -16.83 -10.88
C MET A 1 -10.01 -15.63 -9.93
N THR A 2 -8.87 -15.21 -9.39
CA THR A 2 -8.88 -14.06 -8.47
C THR A 2 -8.85 -12.74 -9.23
N ARG A 3 -9.74 -11.81 -8.87
CA ARG A 3 -9.86 -10.50 -9.52
C ARG A 3 -8.52 -9.74 -9.49
N LYS A 4 -8.01 -9.43 -10.67
CA LYS A 4 -6.92 -8.50 -10.92
C LYS A 4 -7.54 -7.10 -10.98
N ASP A 5 -7.28 -6.29 -9.97
CA ASP A 5 -7.98 -5.03 -9.70
C ASP A 5 -7.02 -3.83 -9.60
N CYS A 6 -5.79 -3.98 -10.08
CA CYS A 6 -4.86 -2.86 -10.22
C CYS A 6 -5.22 -2.02 -11.44
N GLU A 7 -5.64 -0.78 -11.24
CA GLU A 7 -6.06 0.16 -12.29
C GLU A 7 -4.89 0.71 -13.14
N ILE A 8 -3.65 0.35 -12.82
CA ILE A 8 -2.45 0.76 -13.57
C ILE A 8 -1.94 -0.32 -14.52
N CYS A 9 -2.03 -1.60 -14.12
CA CYS A 9 -1.48 -2.69 -14.91
C CYS A 9 -2.48 -3.78 -15.26
N GLU A 10 -3.66 -3.79 -14.62
CA GLU A 10 -4.76 -4.75 -14.79
C GLU A 10 -4.36 -6.24 -14.64
N ASN A 11 -3.10 -6.51 -14.28
CA ASN A 11 -2.52 -7.84 -14.23
C ASN A 11 -2.37 -8.35 -12.79
N HIS A 12 -2.23 -7.43 -11.83
CA HIS A 12 -1.97 -7.74 -10.42
C HIS A 12 -3.14 -7.33 -9.54
N ARG A 13 -3.13 -7.85 -8.31
CA ARG A 13 -4.08 -7.43 -7.26
C ARG A 13 -3.68 -6.08 -6.67
N ALA A 14 -4.65 -5.18 -6.54
CA ALA A 14 -4.46 -3.93 -5.83
C ALA A 14 -4.27 -4.17 -4.32
N ARG A 15 -3.33 -3.43 -3.73
CA ARG A 15 -3.01 -3.47 -2.29
C ARG A 15 -3.15 -2.11 -1.64
N TRP A 16 -3.07 -1.05 -2.43
CA TRP A 16 -3.03 0.33 -1.96
C TRP A 16 -4.03 1.18 -2.75
N LEU A 17 -4.61 2.16 -2.07
CA LEU A 17 -5.32 3.27 -2.67
C LEU A 17 -4.36 4.47 -2.64
N VAL A 18 -4.02 4.99 -3.80
CA VAL A 18 -3.05 6.08 -3.94
C VAL A 18 -3.65 7.22 -4.74
N GLU A 19 -3.13 8.41 -4.51
CA GLU A 19 -3.37 9.59 -5.32
C GLU A 19 -2.18 9.77 -6.27
N ILE A 20 -2.47 9.82 -7.56
CA ILE A 20 -1.48 9.90 -8.64
C ILE A 20 -1.66 11.23 -9.35
N ARG A 21 -0.54 11.93 -9.57
CA ARG A 21 -0.44 13.04 -10.52
C ARG A 21 -0.05 12.50 -11.87
N ASP A 22 -0.80 12.87 -12.90
CA ASP A 22 -0.33 12.77 -14.26
C ASP A 22 0.42 14.07 -14.60
N ASN A 23 1.72 13.98 -14.81
CA ASN A 23 2.58 15.13 -15.07
C ASN A 23 2.45 15.66 -16.50
N VAL A 24 1.86 14.87 -17.42
CA VAL A 24 1.60 15.28 -18.80
C VAL A 24 0.31 16.10 -18.88
N SER A 25 -0.75 15.61 -18.24
CA SER A 25 -2.07 16.26 -18.28
C SER A 25 -2.35 17.20 -17.09
N GLY A 26 -1.49 17.18 -16.06
CA GLY A 26 -1.67 17.95 -14.82
C GLY A 26 -2.81 17.44 -13.92
N LYS A 27 -3.50 16.36 -14.30
CA LYS A 27 -4.65 15.84 -13.57
C LYS A 27 -4.21 15.00 -12.37
N ILE A 28 -4.95 15.12 -11.27
CA ILE A 28 -4.78 14.30 -10.07
C ILE A 28 -5.99 13.36 -9.98
N PHE A 29 -5.73 12.08 -9.80
CA PHE A 29 -6.80 11.09 -9.63
C PHE A 29 -6.41 10.03 -8.61
N ARG A 30 -7.43 9.38 -8.06
CA ARG A 30 -7.26 8.27 -7.12
C ARG A 30 -7.27 6.96 -7.88
N ALA A 31 -6.34 6.07 -7.55
CA ALA A 31 -6.26 4.77 -8.18
C ALA A 31 -5.94 3.65 -7.20
N LYS A 32 -6.51 2.48 -7.46
CA LYS A 32 -6.15 1.23 -6.79
C LYS A 32 -4.92 0.62 -7.46
N VAL A 33 -3.83 0.49 -6.71
CA VAL A 33 -2.55 0.01 -7.25
C VAL A 33 -2.01 -1.22 -6.51
N CYS A 34 -1.35 -2.09 -7.27
CA CYS A 34 -0.56 -3.17 -6.69
C CYS A 34 0.76 -2.64 -6.10
N GLY A 35 1.45 -3.49 -5.33
CA GLY A 35 2.73 -3.11 -4.72
C GLY A 35 3.82 -2.76 -5.73
N ILE A 36 3.87 -3.47 -6.86
CA ILE A 36 4.88 -3.26 -7.90
C ILE A 36 4.66 -1.92 -8.60
N CYS A 37 3.42 -1.65 -9.03
CA CYS A 37 3.05 -0.40 -9.69
C CYS A 37 3.24 0.82 -8.78
N LYS A 38 2.94 0.69 -7.48
CA LYS A 38 3.19 1.74 -6.49
C LYS A 38 4.66 2.17 -6.51
N TRP A 39 5.60 1.22 -6.46
CA TRP A 39 7.04 1.53 -6.47
C TRP A 39 7.51 2.08 -7.81
N LYS A 40 7.00 1.55 -8.93
CA LYS A 40 7.30 2.08 -10.27
C LYS A 40 6.87 3.54 -10.42
N LEU A 41 5.73 3.91 -9.86
CA LEU A 41 5.18 5.27 -9.87
C LEU A 41 5.66 6.14 -8.71
N TRP A 42 6.49 5.61 -7.80
CA TRP A 42 6.98 6.39 -6.67
C TRP A 42 7.84 7.56 -7.16
N PRO A 43 7.64 8.78 -6.65
CA PRO A 43 8.40 9.94 -7.09
C PRO A 43 9.88 9.71 -6.83
N SER A 44 10.71 10.04 -7.82
CA SER A 44 12.16 9.96 -7.71
C SER A 44 12.76 11.30 -8.11
N PRO A 45 13.65 11.89 -7.30
CA PRO A 45 14.22 13.21 -7.60
C PRO A 45 15.09 13.20 -8.87
N ARG A 46 15.55 12.03 -9.32
CA ARG A 46 16.46 11.89 -10.47
C ARG A 46 15.76 11.74 -11.81
N LYS A 47 14.46 11.41 -11.82
CA LYS A 47 13.73 11.11 -13.06
C LYS A 47 12.28 11.51 -12.93
N ILE A 48 11.89 12.47 -13.77
CA ILE A 48 10.49 12.86 -13.96
C ILE A 48 9.77 11.71 -14.66
N LYS A 49 8.68 11.25 -14.07
CA LYS A 49 7.81 10.22 -14.65
C LYS A 49 6.53 10.85 -15.18
N ASN A 50 5.91 10.21 -16.16
CA ASN A 50 4.62 10.66 -16.69
C ASN A 50 3.52 10.63 -15.62
N LYS A 51 3.61 9.66 -14.69
CA LYS A 51 2.69 9.48 -13.58
C LYS A 51 3.46 9.29 -12.29
N GLU A 52 3.10 10.01 -11.25
CA GLU A 52 3.79 10.00 -9.97
C GLU A 52 2.80 9.88 -8.80
N VAL A 53 3.15 9.05 -7.82
CA VAL A 53 2.36 8.94 -6.58
C VAL A 53 2.63 10.16 -5.73
N ILE A 54 1.59 10.94 -5.45
CA ILE A 54 1.66 12.07 -4.53
C ILE A 54 1.48 11.58 -3.10
N LYS A 55 0.45 10.75 -2.89
CA LYS A 55 -0.02 10.37 -1.57
C LYS A 55 -0.50 8.92 -1.55
N VAL A 56 -0.18 8.24 -0.46
CA VAL A 56 -0.78 6.93 -0.13
C VAL A 56 -1.95 7.20 0.80
N ILE A 57 -3.17 6.87 0.36
CA ILE A 57 -4.39 7.14 1.11
C ILE A 57 -4.63 6.02 2.10
N ASP A 58 -4.74 4.79 1.59
CA ASP A 58 -5.12 3.64 2.41
C ASP A 58 -4.57 2.33 1.86
N LYS A 59 -4.56 1.31 2.72
CA LYS A 59 -4.21 -0.06 2.38
C LYS A 59 -5.48 -0.87 2.12
N VAL A 60 -5.84 -0.99 0.85
CA VAL A 60 -7.00 -1.76 0.39
C VAL A 60 -6.95 -3.22 0.83
N ARG A 61 -5.75 -3.82 0.95
CA ARG A 61 -5.62 -5.23 1.34
C ARG A 61 -4.47 -5.49 2.31
N GLY A 62 -4.73 -6.37 3.28
CA GLY A 62 -3.74 -6.84 4.23
C GLY A 62 -3.76 -6.07 5.55
N GLY A 63 -4.95 -5.92 6.15
CA GLY A 63 -5.07 -5.61 7.56
C GLY A 63 -4.44 -6.75 8.35
N LYS A 64 -3.19 -6.55 8.79
CA LYS A 64 -2.75 -7.28 9.99
C LYS A 64 -3.62 -6.70 11.10
N LYS A 65 -4.53 -7.51 11.66
CA LYS A 65 -4.81 -7.37 13.10
C LYS A 65 -3.43 -7.28 13.75
N PRO A 66 -3.11 -6.25 14.55
CA PRO A 66 -1.88 -6.27 15.32
C PRO A 66 -1.81 -7.63 15.99
N LEU A 67 -0.67 -8.32 15.88
CA LEU A 67 -0.47 -9.57 16.61
C LEU A 67 -0.78 -9.24 18.07
N LEU A 68 -1.80 -9.88 18.64
CA LEU A 68 -2.11 -9.70 20.05
C LEU A 68 -0.83 -10.02 20.80
N GLN A 69 -0.32 -9.06 21.57
CA GLN A 69 0.84 -9.32 22.42
C GLN A 69 0.49 -10.55 23.27
N PRO A 70 1.35 -11.58 23.29
CA PRO A 70 1.16 -12.68 24.22
C PRO A 70 1.13 -12.07 25.62
N ARG A 71 -0.02 -12.17 26.30
CA ARG A 71 -0.10 -11.83 27.71
C ARG A 71 0.82 -12.80 28.41
N ILE A 72 1.96 -12.32 28.90
CA ILE A 72 2.81 -13.07 29.81
C ILE A 72 1.96 -13.28 31.05
N VAL A 73 1.28 -14.42 31.14
CA VAL A 73 0.61 -14.85 32.36
C VAL A 73 1.75 -15.12 33.33
N GLY A 74 2.07 -14.11 34.15
CA GLY A 74 3.15 -14.21 35.12
C GLY A 74 2.92 -15.44 35.97
N LYS A 75 3.85 -16.41 35.91
CA LYS A 75 3.90 -17.48 36.90
C LYS A 75 4.07 -16.79 38.25
N ARG A 76 3.03 -16.82 39.09
CA ARG A 76 3.15 -16.45 40.50
C ARG A 76 4.29 -17.27 41.08
N ARG A 77 5.39 -16.62 41.47
CA ARG A 77 6.45 -17.26 42.25
C ARG A 77 5.79 -17.75 43.54
N LYS A 78 5.75 -19.06 43.76
CA LYS A 78 5.53 -19.61 45.09
C LYS A 78 6.80 -19.30 45.88
N HIS A 79 6.72 -18.35 46.80
CA HIS A 79 7.70 -18.23 47.87
C HIS A 79 7.58 -19.51 48.71
N GLN A 80 8.63 -20.32 48.73
CA GLN A 80 8.92 -21.23 49.83
C GLN A 80 9.75 -20.46 50.85
#